data_AF-A0A7L6N3Y9-F1
#
_entry.id   AF-A0A7L6N3Y9-F1
#
_cell.length_a   1.000
_cell.length_b   1.000
_cell.length_c   1.000
_cell.angle_alpha   90.00
_cell.angle_beta   90.00
_cell.angle_gamma   90.00
#
_symmetry.space_group_name_H-M   'P 1'
#
loop_
_entity.id
_entity.type
_entity.pdbx_description
1 polymer ?
#
loop_
_entity_poly.entity_id
_entity_poly.type
_entity_poly.pdbx_seq_one_letter_code
_entity_poly.pdbx_strand_id
1 'polypeptide(L)' 'MILVLIKHDFRRQGFGRMMLLQMRQVMKLKGYQRIILYVLHKNPARYLYSSLGYKTIKENDKSSLMMISL' A
#
# COMPACT_ATOMS: atom_id res chain seq x y z
N MET A 1 -8.68 -0.30 -8.12
CA MET A 1 -8.64 0.01 -6.68
C MET A 1 -8.27 -1.27 -5.94
N ILE A 2 -7.26 -1.26 -5.07
CA ILE A 2 -6.81 -2.45 -4.32
C ILE A 2 -7.21 -2.25 -2.86
N LEU A 3 -7.85 -3.27 -2.28
CA LEU A 3 -8.23 -3.33 -0.87
C LEU A 3 -7.45 -4.46 -0.20
N VAL A 4 -6.73 -4.15 0.87
CA VAL A 4 -6.05 -5.15 1.71
C VAL A 4 -6.66 -5.12 3.09
N LEU A 5 -7.23 -6.25 3.51
CA LEU A 5 -7.84 -6.42 4.82
C LEU A 5 -7.17 -7.61 5.52
N ILE A 6 -6.77 -7.39 6.76
CA ILE A 6 -6.20 -8.42 7.63
C ILE A 6 -7.00 -8.43 8.92
N LYS A 7 -7.54 -9.61 9.25
CA LYS A 7 -8.26 -9.85 10.50
C LYS A 7 -7.35 -9.46 11.68
N HIS A 8 -7.93 -8.87 12.72
CA HIS A 8 -7.19 -8.27 13.82
C HIS A 8 -6.10 -9.21 14.38
N ASP A 9 -6.45 -10.47 14.61
CA ASP A 9 -5.57 -11.49 15.21
C ASP A 9 -4.30 -11.76 14.39
N PHE A 10 -4.32 -11.44 13.08
CA PHE A 10 -3.22 -11.67 12.14
C PHE A 10 -2.45 -10.39 11.82
N ARG A 11 -2.75 -9.26 12.47
CA ARG A 11 -2.03 -7.99 12.23
C ARG A 11 -0.64 -8.03 12.84
N ARG A 12 0.26 -7.19 12.31
CA ARG A 12 1.66 -7.03 12.78
C ARG A 12 2.54 -8.28 12.63
N GLN A 13 2.06 -9.31 11.92
CA GLN A 13 2.82 -10.53 11.61
C GLN A 13 3.44 -10.52 10.20
N GLY A 14 3.45 -9.37 9.51
CA GLY A 14 4.07 -9.24 8.19
C GLY A 14 3.20 -9.66 6.99
N PHE A 15 2.02 -10.25 7.19
CA PHE A 15 1.15 -10.68 6.07
C PHE A 15 0.82 -9.57 5.07
N GLY A 16 0.56 -8.35 5.55
CA GLY A 16 0.29 -7.21 4.65
C GLY A 16 1.50 -6.82 3.80
N ARG A 17 2.70 -6.90 4.39
CA ARG A 17 3.96 -6.67 3.68
C ARG A 17 4.16 -7.74 2.60
N MET A 18 3.99 -9.00 2.96
CA MET A 18 4.12 -10.14 2.05
C MET A 18 3.16 -10.01 0.86
N MET A 19 1.87 -9.76 1.12
CA MET A 19 0.87 -9.59 0.07
C MET A 19 1.22 -8.44 -0.89
N LEU A 20 1.61 -7.28 -0.37
CA LEU A 20 1.95 -6.12 -1.20
C LEU A 20 3.21 -6.36 -2.05
N LEU A 21 4.21 -7.07 -1.53
CA LEU A 21 5.43 -7.41 -2.27
C LEU A 21 5.16 -8.43 -3.39
N GLN A 22 4.38 -9.47 -3.11
CA GLN A 22 4.00 -10.46 -4.13
C GLN A 22 3.15 -9.82 -5.23
N MET A 23 2.16 -9.01 -4.85
CA MET A 23 1.34 -8.25 -5.78
C MET A 23 2.20 -7.31 -6.64
N ARG A 24 3.16 -6.61 -6.03
CA ARG A 24 4.10 -5.74 -6.75
C ARG A 24 4.88 -6.51 -7.81
N GLN A 25 5.38 -7.70 -7.49
CA GLN A 25 6.11 -8.53 -8.43
C GLN A 25 5.24 -8.94 -9.62
N VAL A 26 4.00 -9.38 -9.36
CA VAL A 26 3.04 -9.72 -10.42
C VAL A 26 2.74 -8.51 -11.30
N MET A 27 2.60 -7.32 -10.71
CA MET A 27 2.33 -6.10 -11.47
C MET A 27 3.51 -5.69 -12.36
N LYS A 28 4.75 -5.79 -11.88
CA LYS A 28 5.96 -5.56 -12.68
C LYS A 28 6.00 -6.49 -13.90
N LEU A 29 5.77 -7.79 -13.68
CA LEU A 29 5.79 -8.80 -14.73
C LEU A 29 4.72 -8.56 -15.81
N LYS A 30 3.60 -7.94 -15.44
CA LYS A 30 2.52 -7.58 -16.36
C LYS A 30 2.74 -6.23 -17.07
N GLY A 31 3.87 -5.55 -16.85
CA GLY A 31 4.19 -4.28 -17.50
C GLY A 31 3.50 -3.05 -16.90
N TYR A 32 2.94 -3.14 -15.70
CA TYR A 32 2.42 -1.96 -15.01
C TYR A 32 3.57 -1.07 -14.54
N GLN A 33 3.43 0.24 -14.69
CA GLN A 33 4.48 1.21 -14.37
C GLN A 33 4.38 1.81 -12.96
N ARG A 34 3.19 1.77 -12.35
CA ARG A 34 2.94 2.43 -11.05
C ARG A 34 1.79 1.78 -10.29
N ILE A 35 1.88 1.80 -8.97
CA ILE A 35 0.78 1.47 -8.05
C ILE A 35 0.37 2.74 -7.33
N ILE A 36 -0.92 3.04 -7.33
CA ILE A 36 -1.52 4.18 -6.63
C ILE A 36 -2.57 3.66 -5.65
N LEU A 37 -2.58 4.19 -4.42
CA LEU A 37 -3.54 3.83 -3.39
C LEU A 37 -3.97 5.04 -2.57
N TYR A 38 -5.20 4.98 -2.05
CA TYR A 38 -5.71 5.93 -1.08
C TYR A 38 -5.64 5.32 0.33
N VAL A 39 -5.19 6.10 1.30
CA VAL A 39 -5.15 5.69 2.70
C VAL A 39 -5.68 6.82 3.58
N LEU A 40 -6.58 6.49 4.51
CA LEU A 40 -7.06 7.45 5.50
C LEU A 40 -5.94 7.75 6.51
N HIS A 41 -5.87 8.99 7.02
CA HIS A 41 -4.86 9.38 8.01
C HIS A 41 -4.89 8.54 9.28
N LYS A 42 -6.10 8.14 9.69
CA LYS A 42 -6.34 7.25 10.83
C LYS A 42 -5.97 5.79 10.57
N ASN A 43 -5.66 5.40 9.33
CA ASN A 43 -5.33 4.03 9.00
C ASN A 43 -3.81 3.79 9.18
N PRO A 44 -3.39 2.91 10.11
CA PRO A 44 -1.97 2.64 10.35
C PRO A 44 -1.25 2.02 9.16
N ALA A 45 -1.98 1.50 8.16
CA ALA A 45 -1.40 0.98 6.93
C ALA A 45 -0.55 2.03 6.17
N ARG A 46 -0.76 3.34 6.40
CA ARG A 46 0.06 4.40 5.79
C ARG A 46 1.55 4.20 6.08
N TYR A 47 1.89 3.77 7.30
CA TYR A 47 3.28 3.53 7.70
C TYR A 47 3.86 2.30 7.00
N LEU A 48 3.05 1.26 6.80
CA LEU A 48 3.44 0.10 6.01
C LEU A 48 3.75 0.51 4.56
N TYR A 49 2.89 1.31 3.94
CA TYR A 49 3.12 1.80 2.58
C TYR A 49 4.39 2.64 2.50
N SER A 50 4.60 3.60 3.42
CA SER A 50 5.85 4.37 3.47
C SER A 50 7.08 3.46 3.62
N SER A 51 7.03 2.45 4.51
CA SER A 51 8.13 1.48 4.71
C SER A 51 8.41 0.60 3.49
N LEU A 52 7.48 0.56 2.54
CA LEU A 52 7.58 -0.19 1.29
C LEU A 52 7.98 0.70 0.09
N GLY A 53 8.26 1.98 0.33
CA GLY A 53 8.73 2.93 -0.68
C GLY A 53 7.62 3.72 -1.38
N TYR A 54 6.37 3.63 -0.93
CA TYR A 54 5.31 4.48 -1.45
C TYR A 54 5.52 5.92 -0.95
N LYS A 55 5.32 6.89 -1.85
CA LYS A 55 5.41 8.32 -1.57
C LYS A 55 4.04 8.97 -1.66
N THR A 56 3.73 9.90 -0.77
CA THR A 56 2.52 10.72 -0.86
C THR A 56 2.64 11.65 -2.07
N ILE A 57 1.66 11.62 -2.97
CA ILE A 57 1.59 12.49 -4.15
C ILE A 57 0.45 13.50 -4.07
N LYS A 58 -0.55 13.25 -3.22
CA LYS A 58 -1.63 14.19 -2.91
C LYS A 58 -2.12 13.90 -1.49
N GLU A 59 -2.52 14.96 -0.80
CA GLU A 59 -3.07 14.85 0.55
C GLU A 59 -4.28 15.78 0.67
N ASN A 60 -5.25 15.38 1.48
CA ASN A 60 -6.38 16.20 1.90
C ASN A 60 -6.60 15.98 3.41
N ASP A 61 -7.63 16.61 3.98
CA ASP A 61 -7.86 16.60 5.43
C ASP A 61 -8.07 15.20 6.03
N LYS A 62 -8.44 14.19 5.22
CA LYS A 62 -8.83 12.86 5.69
C LYS A 62 -7.94 11.73 5.18
N SER A 63 -7.23 11.93 4.08
CA SER A 63 -6.54 10.87 3.35
C SER A 63 -5.33 11.35 2.56
N SER A 64 -4.40 10.44 2.37
CA SER A 64 -3.26 10.58 1.47
C SER A 64 -3.46 9.66 0.26
N LEU A 65 -3.14 10.18 -0.93
CA LEU A 65 -2.90 9.40 -2.13
C LEU A 65 -1.41 9.08 -2.20
N MET A 66 -1.07 7.81 -2.18
CA MET A 66 0.32 7.35 -2.20
C MET A 66 0.62 6.56 -3.48
N MET A 67 1.85 6.67 -3.98
CA MET A 67 2.30 6.08 -5.23
C MET A 67 3.69 5.45 -5.10
N ILE A 68 3.91 4.34 -5.79
CA ILE A 68 5.25 3.80 -6.06
C ILE A 68 5.38 3.47 -7.55
N SER A 69 6.53 3.76 -8.12
CA SER A 69 6.92 3.30 -9.46
C SER A 69 7.34 1.82 -9.40
N LEU A 70 6.97 1.07 -10.43
CA LEU A 70 7.26 -0.35 -10.57
C LEU A 70 8.46 -0.61 -11.46
#